data_AF-A0A2E4FDW8-F1
#
_entry.id   AF-A0A2E4FDW8-F1
#
_cell.length_a   1.000
_cell.length_b   1.000
_cell.length_c   1.000
_cell.angle_alpha   90.00
_cell.angle_beta   90.00
_cell.angle_gamma   90.00
#
_symmetry.space_group_name_H-M   'P 1'
#
loop_
_entity.id
_entity.type
_entity.pdbx_description
1 polymer ?
#
loop_
_entity_poly.entity_id
_entity_poly.type
_entity_poly.pdbx_seq_one_letter_code
_entity_poly.pdbx_strand_id
1 'polypeptide(L)' 'MGINPVAKKKLPESFFCRFLNRETKTVECVDDYVNANSLNIRHSPCYKCSVGLRTRLEYANS' A
#
# COMPACT_ATOMS: atom_id res chain seq x y z
N MET A 1 23.60 6.28 24.29
CA MET A 1 23.46 5.15 23.35
C MET A 1 22.17 5.37 22.57
N GLY A 2 22.27 5.88 21.34
CA GLY A 2 21.11 6.16 20.51
C GLY A 2 20.50 4.85 20.03
N ILE A 3 19.28 4.57 20.46
CA ILE A 3 18.43 3.53 19.86
C ILE A 3 18.25 3.92 18.39
N ASN A 4 18.93 3.23 17.48
CA ASN A 4 18.60 3.26 16.06
C ASN A 4 17.17 2.69 15.98
N PRO A 5 16.13 3.48 15.68
CA PRO A 5 14.88 2.87 15.33
C PRO A 5 15.18 2.10 14.05
N VAL A 6 15.11 0.76 14.11
CA VAL A 6 14.84 -0.04 12.92
C VAL A 6 13.80 0.76 12.18
N ALA A 7 14.18 1.29 11.01
CA ALA A 7 13.30 2.06 10.18
C ALA A 7 12.16 1.12 9.82
N LYS A 8 11.11 1.10 10.65
CA LYS A 8 9.77 0.69 10.25
C LYS A 8 9.57 1.53 9.02
N LYS A 9 9.77 0.96 7.82
CA LYS A 9 9.63 1.65 6.56
C LYS A 9 8.21 2.18 6.59
N LYS A 10 8.08 3.45 6.99
CA LYS A 10 6.77 4.09 7.06
C LYS A 10 6.32 4.10 5.62
N LEU A 11 5.32 3.26 5.33
CA LEU A 11 4.66 3.30 4.06
C LEU A 11 4.28 4.76 3.79
N PRO A 12 4.60 5.30 2.61
CA PRO A 12 4.32 6.70 2.33
C PRO A 12 2.82 6.94 2.44
N GLU A 13 2.37 8.11 2.93
CA GLU A 13 0.93 8.39 3.10
C GLU A 13 0.15 8.30 1.78
N SER A 14 0.77 8.73 0.69
CA SER A 14 0.27 8.58 -0.67
C SER A 14 1.38 8.11 -1.61
N PHE A 15 0.99 7.54 -2.74
CA PHE A 15 1.89 7.16 -3.82
C PHE A 15 1.27 7.47 -5.17
N PHE A 16 2.12 7.82 -6.13
CA PHE A 16 1.67 7.97 -7.50
C PHE A 16 1.51 6.61 -8.18
N CYS A 17 0.31 6.33 -8.68
CA CYS A 17 0.05 5.15 -9.47
C CYS A 17 0.14 5.47 -10.96
N ARG A 18 1.18 4.97 -11.63
CA ARG A 18 1.33 5.13 -13.09
C ARG A 18 0.17 4.53 -13.88
N PHE A 19 -0.35 3.37 -13.46
CA PHE A 19 -1.45 2.71 -14.17
C PHE A 19 -2.75 3.53 -14.15
N LEU A 20 -3.05 4.18 -13.03
CA LEU A 20 -4.24 5.02 -12.85
C LEU A 20 -3.97 6.49 -13.18
N ASN A 21 -2.72 6.84 -13.50
CA ASN A 21 -2.21 8.19 -13.71
C ASN A 21 -2.67 9.20 -12.63
N ARG A 22 -2.73 8.76 -11.36
CA ARG A 22 -3.21 9.56 -10.23
C ARG A 22 -2.43 9.27 -8.95
N GLU A 23 -2.44 10.23 -8.04
CA GLU A 23 -1.98 10.01 -6.68
C GLU A 23 -3.04 9.23 -5.89
N THR A 24 -2.61 8.22 -5.14
CA THR A 24 -3.48 7.33 -4.36
C THR A 24 -2.98 7.26 -2.93
N LYS A 25 -3.88 7.26 -1.94
CA LYS A 25 -3.51 7.09 -0.54
C LYS A 25 -3.15 5.63 -0.26
N THR A 26 -2.10 5.41 0.54
CA THR A 26 -1.72 4.06 0.98
C THR A 26 -2.81 3.44 1.86
N VAL A 27 -3.51 4.25 2.65
CA VAL A 27 -4.65 3.79 3.44
C VAL A 27 -5.76 3.20 2.56
N GLU A 28 -6.10 3.84 1.43
CA GLU A 28 -7.10 3.32 0.47
C GLU A 28 -6.69 1.95 -0.08
N CYS A 29 -5.41 1.80 -0.43
CA CYS A 29 -4.84 0.52 -0.86
C CYS A 29 -4.96 -0.56 0.22
N VAL A 30 -4.59 -0.27 1.46
CA VAL A 30 -4.64 -1.23 2.57
C VAL A 30 -6.10 -1.58 2.92
N ASP A 31 -6.99 -0.60 2.94
CA ASP A 31 -8.42 -0.82 3.21
C ASP A 31 -9.03 -1.76 2.15
N ASP A 32 -8.81 -1.48 0.86
CA ASP A 32 -9.22 -2.37 -0.24
C ASP A 32 -8.58 -3.76 -0.15
N TYR A 33 -7.35 -3.86 0.34
CA TYR A 33 -6.65 -5.14 0.48
C TYR A 33 -7.23 -6.00 1.62
N VAL A 34 -7.54 -5.38 2.76
CA VAL A 34 -8.08 -6.06 3.95
C VAL A 34 -9.58 -6.33 3.79
N ASN A 35 -10.28 -5.51 3.03
CA ASN A 35 -11.71 -5.67 2.78
C ASN A 35 -11.98 -6.87 1.85
N ALA A 36 -12.08 -8.05 2.46
CA ALA A 36 -12.32 -9.34 1.79
C ALA A 36 -13.63 -9.41 0.98
N ASN A 37 -14.56 -8.46 1.18
CA ASN A 37 -15.83 -8.37 0.45
C ASN A 37 -15.76 -7.42 -0.76
N SER A 38 -14.61 -6.81 -1.04
CA SER A 38 -14.47 -5.96 -2.22
C SER A 38 -14.42 -6.86 -3.46
N LEU A 39 -15.56 -7.02 -4.13
CA LEU A 39 -15.73 -7.77 -5.39
C LEU A 39 -14.71 -7.39 -6.48
N ASN A 40 -14.03 -6.25 -6.31
CA ASN A 40 -13.08 -5.66 -7.24
C ASN A 40 -11.69 -5.43 -6.64
N ILE A 41 -11.24 -6.19 -5.62
CA ILE A 41 -9.87 -6.04 -5.07
C ILE A 41 -8.78 -6.02 -6.15
N ARG A 42 -8.92 -6.82 -7.22
CA ARG A 42 -7.95 -6.87 -8.33
C ARG A 42 -7.90 -5.58 -9.14
N HIS A 43 -8.97 -4.78 -9.08
CA HIS A 43 -9.06 -3.48 -9.73
C HIS A 43 -8.59 -2.34 -8.82
N SER A 44 -8.38 -2.60 -7.53
CA SER A 44 -7.93 -1.59 -6.60
C SER A 44 -6.51 -1.10 -6.95
N PRO A 45 -6.17 0.15 -6.60
CA PRO A 45 -4.82 0.67 -6.78
C PRO A 45 -3.76 -0.20 -6.07
N CYS A 46 -4.15 -0.94 -5.03
CA CYS A 46 -3.25 -1.86 -4.35
C CYS A 46 -2.76 -2.98 -5.27
N TYR A 47 -3.60 -3.47 -6.17
CA TYR A 47 -3.28 -4.51 -7.14
C TYR A 47 -2.73 -3.98 -8.46
N LYS A 48 -3.18 -2.81 -8.91
CA LYS A 48 -2.77 -2.24 -10.21
C LYS A 48 -1.46 -1.47 -10.18
N CYS A 49 -0.99 -1.05 -9.01
CA CYS A 49 0.16 -0.15 -8.88
C CYS A 49 1.37 -0.89 -8.27
N SER A 50 2.57 -0.63 -8.79
CA SER A 50 3.82 -1.25 -8.30
C SER A 50 4.09 -0.92 -6.83
N VAL A 51 3.74 0.29 -6.40
CA VAL A 51 3.85 0.69 -4.99
C VAL A 51 2.83 -0.07 -4.14
N GLY A 52 1.62 -0.29 -4.65
CA GLY A 52 0.61 -1.10 -3.98
C GLY A 52 1.03 -2.56 -3.75
N LEU A 53 1.80 -3.15 -4.67
CA LEU A 53 2.42 -4.47 -4.44
C LEU A 53 3.40 -4.43 -3.26
N ARG A 54 4.28 -3.43 -3.22
CA ARG A 54 5.22 -3.26 -2.09
C ARG A 54 4.48 -3.04 -0.78
N THR A 55 3.44 -2.20 -0.79
CA THR A 55 2.57 -1.96 0.38
C THR A 55 1.96 -3.24 0.91
N ARG A 56 1.41 -4.10 0.06
CA ARG A 56 0.82 -5.38 0.48
C ARG A 56 1.86 -6.35 1.03
N LEU A 57 3.03 -6.42 0.40
CA LEU A 57 4.12 -7.28 0.88
C LEU A 57 4.63 -6.81 2.24
N GLU A 58 4.83 -5.51 2.44
CA GLU A 58 5.26 -4.98 3.74
C GLU A 58 4.16 -5.11 4.80
N TYR A 59 2.88 -4.90 4.44
CA TYR A 59 1.74 -5.09 5.34
C TYR A 59 1.56 -6.56 5.75
N ALA A 60 1.73 -7.52 4.82
CA ALA A 60 1.61 -8.95 5.12
C ALA A 60 2.81 -9.51 5.92
N ASN A 61 3.96 -8.82 5.91
CA ASN A 61 5.14 -9.19 6.70
C ASN A 61 5.22 -8.45 8.05
N SER A 62 4.26 -7.55 8.34
CA SER A 62 4.22 -6.78 9.59
C SER A 62 3.22 -7.37 10.59
#